data_AF-A0A418MCZ6-F1
#
_entry.id   AF-A0A418MCZ6-F1
#
_cell.length_a   1.000
_cell.length_b   1.000
_cell.length_c   1.000
_cell.angle_alpha   90.00
_cell.angle_beta   90.00
_cell.angle_gamma   90.00
#
_symmetry.space_group_name_H-M   'P 1'
#
loop_
_entity.id
_entity.type
_entity.pdbx_description
1 polymer ?
#
loop_
_entity_poly.entity_id
_entity_poly.type
_entity_poly.pdbx_seq_one_letter_code
_entity_poly.pdbx_strand_id
1 'polypeptide(L)'
;MRRWWLWAWTIACFGAGILGGALGAQRWQISSLTAGFGVVLAAIFMLGFGWWREFHLARQRTRQVERRPRIVAMGGGTGLSVVLRGLKEFNVDLTAIVTVADDGGSSGRLRADFAMPPPGDIRNCLVAMADTEPLLERLLQFRFPAGEGLAGHSFGNLFLAAMTYIMGDFESAIRETSRVLAVRGRVLPAVREDVILRAVLTDGRVVEGESNIPLAGQPVDRVELVPKDLHPLPEVLRAIAEADAIVVGPGSLYTSVLPNLLVPEIAAAVADSPAKKIYVSNVMTQPGETDSLTASQHVQAIYRHVDRHLFDYILVNAASLPVEAVSQYRAQGAFPVRIDMEALNNLGLRVIARDFVHYATYARHDSRRIAEQIVSLIGYERQNPAGRTHRRGGDLLGE
;
A
#
# COMPACT_ATOMS: atom_id res chain seq x y z
N MET A 1 -18.04 25.41 -11.46
CA MET A 1 -19.37 25.70 -12.05
C MET A 1 -20.05 26.81 -11.26
N ARG A 2 -20.86 27.62 -11.96
CA ARG A 2 -21.29 28.99 -11.64
C ARG A 2 -22.11 29.14 -10.34
N ARG A 3 -21.73 30.11 -9.50
CA ARG A 3 -22.42 30.63 -8.28
C ARG A 3 -23.80 31.29 -8.54
N TRP A 4 -24.43 31.04 -9.69
CA TRP A 4 -25.68 31.72 -10.09
C TRP A 4 -26.87 31.39 -9.18
N TRP A 5 -26.90 30.19 -8.60
CA TRP A 5 -27.98 29.77 -7.71
C TRP A 5 -28.00 30.55 -6.38
N LEU A 6 -26.84 30.93 -5.85
CA LEU A 6 -26.72 31.76 -4.65
C LEU A 6 -27.33 33.15 -4.88
N TRP A 7 -27.05 33.77 -6.03
CA TRP A 7 -27.65 35.06 -6.39
C TRP A 7 -29.16 34.96 -6.61
N ALA A 8 -29.63 33.90 -7.28
CA ALA A 8 -31.06 33.66 -7.47
C ALA A 8 -31.81 33.46 -6.14
N TRP A 9 -31.21 32.74 -5.19
CA TRP A 9 -31.80 32.51 -3.86
C TRP A 9 -31.83 33.77 -3.01
N THR A 10 -30.76 34.57 -3.00
CA THR A 10 -30.72 35.86 -2.29
C THR A 10 -31.78 36.83 -2.82
N ILE A 11 -31.95 36.91 -4.14
CA ILE A 11 -32.98 37.75 -4.77
C ILE A 11 -34.39 37.24 -4.40
N ALA A 12 -34.61 35.92 -4.39
CA ALA A 12 -35.90 35.33 -4.02
C ALA A 12 -36.25 35.60 -2.54
N CYS A 13 -35.30 35.47 -1.62
CA CYS A 13 -35.52 35.76 -0.19
C CYS A 13 -35.77 37.25 0.07
N PHE A 14 -35.05 38.15 -0.63
CA PHE A 14 -35.30 39.59 -0.53
C PHE A 14 -36.68 39.96 -1.09
N GLY A 15 -37.07 39.38 -2.23
CA GLY A 15 -38.39 39.58 -2.83
C GLY A 15 -39.52 39.07 -1.93
N ALA A 16 -39.37 37.88 -1.33
CA ALA A 16 -40.36 37.30 -0.42
C ALA A 16 -40.47 38.06 0.91
N GLY A 17 -39.36 38.58 1.45
CA GLY A 17 -39.36 39.41 2.66
C GLY A 17 -40.09 40.74 2.48
N ILE A 18 -39.92 41.39 1.31
CA ILE A 18 -40.62 42.63 0.98
C ILE A 18 -42.12 42.37 0.75
N LEU A 19 -42.48 41.30 0.04
CA LEU A 19 -43.88 40.90 -0.19
C LEU A 19 -44.59 40.46 1.10
N GLY A 20 -43.91 39.71 1.97
CA GLY A 20 -44.45 39.30 3.28
C GLY A 20 -44.61 40.48 4.24
N GLY A 21 -43.70 41.45 4.22
CA GLY A 21 -43.82 42.70 4.98
C GLY A 21 -44.95 43.60 4.49
N ALA A 22 -45.21 43.64 3.18
CA ALA A 22 -46.31 44.39 2.59
C ALA A 22 -47.69 43.76 2.84
N LEU A 23 -47.79 42.43 2.87
CA LEU A 23 -49.06 41.69 3.07
C LEU A 23 -49.39 41.41 4.54
N GLY A 24 -48.39 41.35 5.43
CA GLY A 24 -48.57 41.06 6.86
C GLY A 24 -48.93 42.26 7.73
N ALA A 25 -48.73 43.49 7.23
CA ALA A 25 -48.89 44.72 8.03
C ALA A 25 -50.35 45.06 8.39
N GLN A 26 -51.34 44.35 7.82
CA GLN A 26 -52.76 44.62 8.08
C GLN A 26 -53.40 43.73 9.16
N ARG A 27 -52.73 42.68 9.66
CA ARG A 27 -53.39 41.69 10.53
C ARG A 27 -52.73 41.41 11.87
N TRP A 28 -51.48 41.84 12.08
CA TRP A 28 -50.78 41.69 13.35
C TRP A 28 -50.07 42.98 13.71
N GLN A 29 -50.33 43.49 14.91
CA GLN A 29 -49.84 44.76 15.46
C GLN A 29 -48.35 44.66 15.87
N ILE A 30 -47.53 44.08 14.99
CA ILE A 30 -46.08 44.00 15.12
C ILE A 30 -45.54 45.12 14.22
N SER A 31 -44.75 46.04 14.79
CA SER A 31 -44.13 47.11 14.00
C SER A 31 -43.36 46.49 12.83
N SER A 32 -43.71 46.85 11.60
CA SER A 32 -43.15 46.30 10.36
C SER A 32 -41.61 46.30 10.33
N LEU A 33 -41.00 47.21 11.11
CA LEU A 33 -39.57 47.31 11.36
C LEU A 33 -38.97 46.08 12.08
N THR A 34 -39.65 45.51 13.09
CA THR A 34 -39.11 44.41 13.91
C THR A 34 -39.14 43.08 13.19
N ALA A 35 -40.21 42.79 12.44
CA ALA A 35 -40.32 41.59 11.62
C ALA A 35 -39.31 41.61 10.45
N GLY A 36 -39.13 42.76 9.80
CA GLY A 36 -38.14 42.93 8.73
C GLY A 36 -36.70 42.73 9.24
N PHE A 37 -36.38 43.24 10.43
CA PHE A 37 -35.05 43.12 11.02
C PHE A 37 -34.70 41.66 11.39
N GLY A 38 -35.66 40.89 11.89
CA GLY A 38 -35.48 39.47 12.19
C GLY A 38 -35.16 38.61 10.97
N VAL A 39 -35.81 38.87 9.84
CA VAL A 39 -35.55 38.16 8.56
C VAL A 39 -34.16 38.49 8.02
N VAL A 40 -33.74 39.76 8.11
CA VAL A 40 -32.40 40.20 7.68
C VAL A 40 -31.31 39.58 8.55
N LEU A 41 -31.48 39.56 9.87
CA LEU A 41 -30.54 38.90 10.79
C LEU A 41 -30.43 37.40 10.53
N ALA A 42 -31.54 36.71 10.31
CA ALA A 42 -31.54 35.28 9.98
C ALA A 42 -30.84 35.01 8.63
N ALA A 43 -31.04 35.86 7.62
CA ALA A 43 -30.37 35.76 6.34
C ALA A 43 -28.85 36.00 6.45
N ILE A 44 -28.42 37.01 7.22
CA ILE A 44 -27.00 37.27 7.51
C ILE A 44 -26.38 36.09 8.25
N PHE A 45 -27.09 35.51 9.22
CA PHE A 45 -26.61 34.36 9.97
C PHE A 45 -26.51 33.09 9.11
N MET A 46 -27.49 32.82 8.24
CA MET A 46 -27.44 31.69 7.29
C MET A 46 -26.35 31.86 6.23
N LEU A 47 -26.17 33.07 5.69
CA LEU A 47 -25.08 33.38 4.75
C LEU A 47 -23.72 33.29 5.43
N GLY A 48 -23.59 33.81 6.66
CA GLY A 48 -22.39 33.70 7.48
C GLY A 48 -22.05 32.26 7.84
N PHE A 49 -23.04 31.45 8.21
CA PHE A 49 -22.87 30.04 8.54
C PHE A 49 -22.56 29.19 7.29
N GLY A 50 -23.22 29.47 6.16
CA GLY A 50 -22.94 28.83 4.88
C GLY A 50 -21.53 29.16 4.39
N TRP A 51 -21.12 30.43 4.48
CA TRP A 51 -19.77 30.88 4.15
C TRP A 51 -18.72 30.33 5.12
N TRP A 52 -19.01 30.27 6.42
CA TRP A 52 -18.14 29.65 7.44
C TRP A 52 -17.96 28.16 7.19
N ARG A 53 -19.04 27.43 6.87
CA ARG A 53 -18.99 26.01 6.50
C ARG A 53 -18.21 25.78 5.21
N GLU A 54 -18.49 26.55 4.16
CA GLU A 54 -17.74 26.48 2.89
C GLU A 54 -16.27 26.86 3.07
N PHE A 55 -15.97 27.87 3.89
CA PHE A 55 -14.62 28.29 4.22
C PHE A 55 -13.88 27.20 4.99
N HIS A 56 -14.51 26.56 5.99
CA HIS A 56 -13.91 25.42 6.70
C HIS A 56 -13.69 24.21 5.80
N LEU A 57 -14.66 23.88 4.92
CA LEU A 57 -14.51 22.81 3.93
C LEU A 57 -13.42 23.13 2.89
N ALA A 58 -13.36 24.38 2.42
CA ALA A 58 -12.32 24.84 1.49
C ALA A 58 -10.95 24.84 2.15
N ARG A 59 -10.85 25.20 3.43
CA ARG A 59 -9.61 25.19 4.23
C ARG A 59 -9.15 23.78 4.59
N GLN A 60 -10.09 22.86 4.85
CA GLN A 60 -9.80 21.42 4.97
C GLN A 60 -9.27 20.87 3.64
N ARG A 61 -9.91 21.20 2.51
CA ARG A 61 -9.43 20.82 1.17
C ARG A 61 -8.06 21.41 0.83
N THR A 62 -7.80 22.68 1.16
CA THR A 62 -6.47 23.29 0.91
C THR A 62 -5.38 22.72 1.82
N ARG A 63 -5.68 22.41 3.09
CA ARG A 63 -4.75 21.66 3.96
C ARG A 63 -4.45 20.25 3.44
N GLN A 64 -5.42 19.60 2.81
CA GLN A 64 -5.24 18.28 2.21
C GLN A 64 -4.36 18.30 0.94
N VAL A 65 -4.23 19.45 0.29
CA VAL A 65 -3.43 19.62 -0.95
C VAL A 65 -1.95 19.93 -0.65
N GLU A 66 -1.59 20.33 0.58
CA GLU A 66 -0.21 20.70 0.92
C GLU A 66 0.63 19.55 1.52
N ARG A 67 0.03 18.59 2.23
CA ARG A 67 0.79 17.47 2.83
C ARG A 67 0.75 16.25 1.91
N ARG A 68 1.93 15.73 1.56
CA ARG A 68 2.08 14.43 0.88
C ARG A 68 1.49 13.32 1.78
N PRO A 69 0.56 12.50 1.26
CA PRO A 69 0.05 11.37 2.02
C PRO A 69 1.17 10.39 2.35
N ARG A 70 1.20 9.90 3.58
CA ARG A 70 2.17 8.92 4.07
C ARG A 70 1.60 7.52 3.89
N ILE A 71 2.27 6.70 3.09
CA ILE A 71 1.84 5.33 2.82
C ILE A 71 2.91 4.38 3.31
N VAL A 72 2.51 3.47 4.19
CA VAL A 72 3.32 2.34 4.60
C VAL A 72 2.90 1.12 3.79
N ALA A 73 3.84 0.43 3.17
CA ALA A 73 3.60 -0.82 2.45
C ALA A 73 4.43 -1.94 3.09
N MET A 74 3.81 -3.06 3.43
CA MET A 74 4.40 -4.16 4.18
C MET A 74 4.32 -5.48 3.42
N GLY A 75 5.40 -6.25 3.44
CA GLY A 75 5.43 -7.57 2.81
C GLY A 75 6.85 -8.03 2.47
N GLY A 76 6.96 -8.71 1.35
CA GLY A 76 8.21 -9.26 0.83
C GLY A 76 8.09 -9.61 -0.65
N GLY A 77 9.16 -10.19 -1.17
CA GLY A 77 9.25 -10.72 -2.52
C GLY A 77 8.96 -9.71 -3.62
N THR A 78 8.49 -10.25 -4.74
CA THR A 78 8.20 -9.46 -5.95
C THR A 78 6.83 -8.77 -5.90
N GLY A 79 5.92 -9.25 -5.05
CA GLY A 79 4.56 -8.72 -4.91
C GLY A 79 4.57 -7.30 -4.34
N LEU A 80 5.30 -7.09 -3.24
CA LEU A 80 5.45 -5.77 -2.63
C LEU A 80 6.10 -4.78 -3.62
N SER A 81 7.13 -5.20 -4.36
CA SER A 81 7.77 -4.36 -5.38
C SER A 81 6.82 -3.85 -6.45
N VAL A 82 5.81 -4.62 -6.85
CA VAL A 82 4.79 -4.18 -7.82
C VAL A 82 3.98 -3.01 -7.26
N VAL A 83 3.57 -3.08 -5.99
CA VAL A 83 2.84 -2.00 -5.33
C VAL A 83 3.71 -0.76 -5.18
N LEU A 84 4.96 -0.94 -4.73
CA LEU A 84 5.92 0.16 -4.56
C LEU A 84 6.20 0.89 -5.87
N ARG A 85 6.40 0.17 -6.99
CA ARG A 85 6.58 0.76 -8.33
C ARG A 85 5.41 1.64 -8.72
N GLY A 86 4.18 1.19 -8.47
CA GLY A 86 2.97 1.96 -8.78
C GLY A 86 2.82 3.19 -7.90
N LEU A 87 3.00 3.04 -6.58
CA LEU A 87 2.85 4.14 -5.62
C LEU A 87 3.91 5.24 -5.80
N LYS A 88 5.13 4.90 -6.23
CA LYS A 88 6.21 5.85 -6.51
C LYS A 88 5.85 6.92 -7.55
N GLU A 89 4.91 6.61 -8.45
CA GLU A 89 4.43 7.54 -9.49
C GLU A 89 3.48 8.62 -8.96
N PHE A 90 3.09 8.53 -7.68
CA PHE A 90 2.26 9.52 -7.00
C PHE A 90 3.09 10.40 -6.06
N ASN A 91 2.58 11.60 -5.77
CA ASN A 91 3.21 12.53 -4.83
C ASN A 91 2.91 12.11 -3.37
N VAL A 92 3.46 10.96 -2.96
CA VAL A 92 3.27 10.34 -1.64
C VAL A 92 4.62 10.13 -0.94
N ASP A 93 4.61 10.14 0.39
CA ASP A 93 5.75 9.75 1.20
C ASP A 93 5.66 8.25 1.50
N LEU A 94 6.44 7.46 0.76
CA LEU A 94 6.38 6.00 0.79
C LEU A 94 7.38 5.40 1.78
N THR A 95 6.93 4.48 2.62
CA THR A 95 7.79 3.66 3.49
C THR A 95 7.49 2.18 3.26
N ALA A 96 8.49 1.41 2.84
CA ALA A 96 8.41 -0.05 2.71
C ALA A 96 8.94 -0.71 3.98
N ILE A 97 8.17 -1.61 4.59
CA ILE A 97 8.62 -2.47 5.69
C ILE A 97 8.71 -3.89 5.13
N VAL A 98 9.88 -4.51 5.30
CA VAL A 98 10.23 -5.74 4.59
C VAL A 98 10.67 -6.81 5.56
N THR A 99 10.22 -8.04 5.32
CA THR A 99 10.66 -9.21 6.09
C THR A 99 12.15 -9.49 5.85
N VAL A 100 12.82 -10.02 6.88
CA VAL A 100 14.21 -10.49 6.82
C VAL A 100 14.31 -11.99 7.15
N ALA A 101 13.24 -12.74 6.85
CA ALA A 101 13.16 -14.18 7.13
C ALA A 101 13.55 -15.08 5.95
N ASP A 102 13.81 -14.52 4.76
CA ASP A 102 14.22 -15.25 3.55
C ASP A 102 15.54 -16.03 3.80
N ASP A 103 15.57 -17.29 3.36
CA ASP A 103 16.77 -18.14 3.39
C ASP A 103 17.02 -18.83 2.04
N GLY A 104 16.33 -18.40 0.98
CA GLY A 104 16.41 -19.00 -0.34
C GLY A 104 17.56 -18.48 -1.20
N GLY A 105 18.07 -19.37 -2.06
CA GLY A 105 18.91 -19.01 -3.22
C GLY A 105 20.12 -18.11 -2.89
N SER A 106 20.19 -16.95 -3.55
CA SER A 106 21.31 -16.01 -3.34
C SER A 106 21.26 -15.32 -1.98
N SER A 107 20.08 -15.14 -1.39
CA SER A 107 19.94 -14.50 -0.07
C SER A 107 20.43 -15.43 1.03
N GLY A 108 19.96 -16.68 1.02
CA GLY A 108 20.34 -17.71 1.98
C GLY A 108 21.84 -17.99 2.02
N ARG A 109 22.48 -18.10 0.85
CA ARG A 109 23.94 -18.29 0.79
C ARG A 109 24.71 -17.13 1.44
N LEU A 110 24.35 -15.88 1.11
CA LEU A 110 25.01 -14.72 1.70
C LEU A 110 24.74 -14.59 3.19
N ARG A 111 23.53 -14.93 3.63
CA ARG A 111 23.17 -14.99 5.03
C ARG A 111 24.06 -15.96 5.80
N ALA A 112 24.27 -17.17 5.27
CA ALA A 112 25.15 -18.17 5.87
C ALA A 112 26.63 -17.77 5.84
N ASP A 113 27.12 -17.24 4.71
CA ASP A 113 28.54 -16.93 4.51
C ASP A 113 28.99 -15.68 5.27
N PHE A 114 28.12 -14.68 5.45
CA PHE A 114 28.45 -13.37 6.02
C PHE A 114 27.73 -13.04 7.33
N ALA A 115 26.95 -13.97 7.89
CA ALA A 115 26.17 -13.77 9.12
C ALA A 115 25.36 -12.47 9.10
N MET A 116 24.67 -12.22 7.99
CA MET A 116 23.90 -11.00 7.74
C MET A 116 22.44 -11.31 7.41
N PRO A 117 21.49 -10.39 7.67
CA PRO A 117 20.12 -10.57 7.22
C PRO A 117 20.03 -10.75 5.70
N PRO A 118 19.03 -11.50 5.19
CA PRO A 118 18.89 -11.77 3.77
C PRO A 118 18.62 -10.47 2.97
N PRO A 119 19.44 -10.15 1.95
CA PRO A 119 19.33 -8.88 1.22
C PRO A 119 18.27 -8.87 0.12
N GLY A 120 17.70 -10.03 -0.26
CA GLY A 120 16.92 -10.19 -1.49
C GLY A 120 15.68 -9.31 -1.60
N ASP A 121 14.82 -9.35 -0.58
CA ASP A 121 13.55 -8.60 -0.60
C ASP A 121 13.77 -7.10 -0.41
N ILE A 122 14.72 -6.74 0.44
CA ILE A 122 15.19 -5.36 0.61
C ILE A 122 15.71 -4.81 -0.72
N ARG A 123 16.56 -5.55 -1.44
CA ARG A 123 17.05 -5.18 -2.78
C ARG A 123 15.90 -4.93 -3.73
N ASN A 124 14.91 -5.82 -3.78
CA ASN A 124 13.76 -5.67 -4.67
C ASN A 124 12.96 -4.40 -4.38
N CYS A 125 12.79 -4.05 -3.09
CA CYS A 125 12.12 -2.82 -2.67
C CYS A 125 12.93 -1.57 -3.02
N LEU A 126 14.24 -1.59 -2.76
CA LEU A 126 15.16 -0.50 -3.13
C LEU A 126 15.08 -0.22 -4.63
N VAL A 127 15.19 -1.25 -5.47
CA VAL A 127 15.10 -1.12 -6.92
C VAL A 127 13.73 -0.64 -7.37
N ALA A 128 12.64 -1.13 -6.78
CA ALA A 128 11.29 -0.68 -7.09
C ALA A 128 11.09 0.83 -6.80
N MET A 129 11.69 1.31 -5.73
CA MET A 129 11.56 2.70 -5.25
C MET A 129 12.64 3.65 -5.79
N ALA A 130 13.69 3.14 -6.42
CA ALA A 130 14.80 3.91 -6.97
C ALA A 130 14.39 4.81 -8.15
N ASP A 131 14.99 5.99 -8.25
CA ASP A 131 14.88 6.89 -9.41
C ASP A 131 16.18 6.82 -10.22
N THR A 132 16.42 5.66 -10.84
CA THR A 132 17.72 5.31 -11.45
C THR A 132 17.62 5.07 -12.95
N GLU A 133 18.74 5.23 -13.64
CA GLU A 133 18.86 4.89 -15.05
C GLU A 133 18.55 3.40 -15.31
N PRO A 134 17.96 3.05 -16.47
CA PRO A 134 17.58 1.67 -16.80
C PRO A 134 18.73 0.66 -16.72
N LEU A 135 19.97 1.10 -16.98
CA LEU A 135 21.14 0.23 -16.89
C LEU A 135 21.44 -0.18 -15.45
N LEU A 136 21.35 0.75 -14.50
CA LEU A 136 21.61 0.47 -13.09
C LEU A 136 20.54 -0.45 -12.50
N GLU A 137 19.27 -0.25 -12.86
CA GLU A 137 18.19 -1.17 -12.48
C GLU A 137 18.48 -2.60 -12.99
N ARG A 138 18.90 -2.73 -14.25
CA ARG A 138 19.28 -4.03 -14.83
C ARG A 138 20.47 -4.65 -14.14
N LEU A 139 21.47 -3.84 -13.76
CA LEU A 139 22.66 -4.32 -13.06
C LEU A 139 22.30 -4.85 -11.67
N LEU A 140 21.49 -4.14 -10.89
CA LEU A 140 21.07 -4.59 -9.56
C LEU A 140 20.21 -5.86 -9.61
N GLN A 141 19.41 -6.02 -10.67
CA GLN A 141 18.63 -7.23 -10.90
C GLN A 141 19.43 -8.37 -11.57
N PHE A 142 20.67 -8.11 -12.02
CA PHE A 142 21.47 -9.10 -12.71
C PHE A 142 21.75 -10.32 -11.82
N ARG A 143 21.60 -11.50 -12.42
CA ARG A 143 21.94 -12.78 -11.81
C ARG A 143 23.03 -13.44 -12.63
N PHE A 144 24.12 -13.83 -11.98
CA PHE A 144 25.25 -14.48 -12.63
C PHE A 144 24.82 -15.85 -13.18
N PRO A 145 24.97 -16.11 -14.48
CA PRO A 145 24.55 -17.38 -15.08
C PRO A 145 25.53 -18.52 -14.81
N ALA A 146 26.81 -18.19 -14.56
CA ALA A 146 27.90 -19.13 -14.36
C ALA A 146 29.01 -18.49 -13.52
N GLY A 147 30.02 -19.29 -13.16
CA GLY A 147 31.17 -18.90 -12.34
C GLY A 147 31.18 -19.64 -11.01
N GLU A 148 32.34 -20.19 -10.63
CA GLU A 148 32.52 -20.86 -9.35
C GLU A 148 32.27 -19.87 -8.20
N GLY A 149 31.44 -20.24 -7.23
CA GLY A 149 31.00 -19.36 -6.13
C GLY A 149 30.07 -18.21 -6.53
N LEU A 150 30.00 -17.81 -7.81
CA LEU A 150 29.17 -16.70 -8.29
C LEU A 150 27.86 -17.15 -8.94
N ALA A 151 27.82 -18.34 -9.53
CA ALA A 151 26.64 -18.83 -10.25
C ALA A 151 25.37 -18.75 -9.39
N GLY A 152 24.33 -18.13 -9.95
CA GLY A 152 23.06 -17.92 -9.27
C GLY A 152 23.05 -16.77 -8.25
N HIS A 153 24.17 -16.12 -7.90
CA HIS A 153 24.12 -14.91 -7.09
C HIS A 153 23.49 -13.76 -7.87
N SER A 154 22.79 -12.88 -7.14
CA SER A 154 22.40 -11.58 -7.69
C SER A 154 23.47 -10.55 -7.40
N PHE A 155 23.86 -9.75 -8.40
CA PHE A 155 24.78 -8.64 -8.21
C PHE A 155 24.26 -7.67 -7.14
N GLY A 156 22.98 -7.29 -7.16
CA GLY A 156 22.42 -6.40 -6.14
C GLY A 156 22.47 -6.97 -4.72
N ASN A 157 22.40 -8.30 -4.57
CA ASN A 157 22.58 -8.93 -3.27
C ASN A 157 24.04 -8.87 -2.80
N LEU A 158 24.99 -9.12 -3.71
CA LEU A 158 26.43 -8.99 -3.44
C LEU A 158 26.79 -7.54 -3.09
N PHE A 159 26.20 -6.58 -3.80
CA PHE A 159 26.37 -5.16 -3.53
C PHE A 159 25.88 -4.80 -2.12
N LEU A 160 24.69 -5.23 -1.72
CA LEU A 160 24.19 -5.01 -0.36
C LEU A 160 25.03 -5.73 0.70
N ALA A 161 25.53 -6.93 0.42
CA ALA A 161 26.43 -7.64 1.33
C ALA A 161 27.74 -6.86 1.54
N ALA A 162 28.35 -6.38 0.45
CA ALA A 162 29.53 -5.52 0.52
C ALA A 162 29.26 -4.23 1.29
N MET A 163 28.13 -3.56 1.03
CA MET A 163 27.72 -2.36 1.78
C MET A 163 27.53 -2.65 3.26
N THR A 164 26.94 -3.79 3.62
CA THR A 164 26.77 -4.22 5.02
C THR A 164 28.11 -4.42 5.71
N TYR A 165 29.04 -5.11 5.03
CA TYR A 165 30.38 -5.31 5.53
C TYR A 165 31.15 -4.00 5.73
N ILE A 166 31.04 -3.05 4.79
CA ILE A 166 31.72 -1.74 4.86
C ILE A 166 31.11 -0.84 5.94
N MET A 167 29.79 -0.79 6.04
CA MET A 167 29.09 0.08 6.98
C MET A 167 29.09 -0.48 8.42
N GLY A 168 29.33 -1.79 8.57
CA GLY A 168 29.34 -2.49 9.86
C GLY A 168 27.97 -2.97 10.32
N ASP A 169 26.88 -2.50 9.70
CA ASP A 169 25.52 -2.94 10.00
C ASP A 169 24.60 -2.86 8.77
N PHE A 170 23.56 -3.71 8.76
CA PHE A 170 22.62 -3.85 7.64
C PHE A 170 21.71 -2.62 7.46
N GLU A 171 21.33 -1.96 8.56
CA GLU A 171 20.45 -0.78 8.52
C GLU A 171 21.14 0.41 7.85
N SER A 172 22.39 0.67 8.22
CA SER A 172 23.25 1.68 7.59
C SER A 172 23.50 1.36 6.12
N ALA A 173 23.71 0.09 5.76
CA ALA A 173 23.86 -0.32 4.37
C ALA A 173 22.61 -0.03 3.53
N ILE A 174 21.42 -0.30 4.06
CA ILE A 174 20.14 0.04 3.39
C ILE A 174 20.01 1.55 3.22
N ARG A 175 20.32 2.32 4.27
CA ARG A 175 20.22 3.79 4.25
C ARG A 175 21.17 4.42 3.23
N GLU A 176 22.44 4.01 3.20
CA GLU A 176 23.40 4.53 2.23
C GLU A 176 23.09 4.05 0.82
N THR A 177 22.69 2.79 0.64
CA THR A 177 22.24 2.28 -0.66
C THR A 177 21.02 3.07 -1.16
N SER A 178 20.08 3.40 -0.29
CA SER A 178 18.91 4.22 -0.63
C SER A 178 19.31 5.60 -1.17
N ARG A 179 20.35 6.21 -0.60
CA ARG A 179 20.90 7.49 -1.09
C ARG A 179 21.57 7.34 -2.44
N VAL A 180 22.44 6.33 -2.61
CA VAL A 180 23.13 6.05 -3.88
C VAL A 180 22.15 5.82 -5.02
N LEU A 181 21.03 5.14 -4.75
CA LEU A 181 20.00 4.82 -5.72
C LEU A 181 18.88 5.87 -5.82
N ALA A 182 19.03 7.02 -5.15
CA ALA A 182 18.01 8.08 -5.13
C ALA A 182 16.58 7.53 -4.87
N VAL A 183 16.45 6.66 -3.87
CA VAL A 183 15.18 6.00 -3.52
C VAL A 183 14.13 7.04 -3.11
N ARG A 184 12.96 6.98 -3.73
CA ARG A 184 11.81 7.83 -3.40
C ARG A 184 11.05 7.27 -2.19
N GLY A 185 11.55 7.57 -1.00
CA GLY A 185 10.96 7.15 0.26
C GLY A 185 11.96 6.43 1.15
N ARG A 186 11.48 5.49 1.96
CA ARG A 186 12.30 4.70 2.89
C ARG A 186 12.04 3.22 2.71
N VAL A 187 13.08 2.41 2.80
CA VAL A 187 12.99 0.95 2.92
C VAL A 187 13.55 0.58 4.28
N LEU A 188 12.77 -0.13 5.08
CA LEU A 188 13.10 -0.52 6.44
C LEU A 188 12.98 -2.04 6.57
N PRO A 189 13.95 -2.73 7.18
CA PRO A 189 13.73 -4.09 7.63
C PRO A 189 12.73 -4.08 8.80
N ALA A 190 11.90 -5.12 8.92
CA ALA A 190 10.91 -5.22 9.99
C ALA A 190 11.57 -5.28 11.37
N VAL A 191 12.68 -6.02 11.47
CA VAL A 191 13.49 -6.23 12.69
C VAL A 191 14.97 -6.10 12.33
N ARG A 192 15.83 -5.93 13.34
CA ARG A 192 17.28 -5.81 13.11
C ARG A 192 17.96 -7.17 13.09
N GLU A 193 17.46 -8.07 13.90
CA GLU A 193 18.02 -9.39 14.17
C GLU A 193 17.84 -10.33 12.97
N ASP A 194 18.72 -11.32 12.88
CA ASP A 194 18.56 -12.40 11.94
C ASP A 194 17.45 -13.36 12.41
N VAL A 195 16.47 -13.66 11.56
CA VAL A 195 15.27 -14.43 11.95
C VAL A 195 15.03 -15.63 11.05
N ILE A 196 14.70 -16.76 11.65
CA ILE A 196 14.33 -17.98 10.94
C ILE A 196 12.81 -18.09 10.97
N LEU A 197 12.21 -18.34 9.81
CA LEU A 197 10.79 -18.69 9.73
C LEU A 197 10.61 -20.18 9.99
N ARG A 198 9.68 -20.52 10.87
CA ARG A 198 9.31 -21.90 11.20
C ARG A 198 7.82 -22.11 10.96
N ALA A 199 7.47 -23.19 10.27
CA ALA A 199 6.09 -23.61 10.08
C ALA A 199 5.78 -24.86 10.89
N VAL A 200 4.62 -24.86 11.55
CA VAL A 200 3.95 -26.05 12.06
C VAL A 200 2.90 -26.45 11.04
N LEU A 201 3.00 -27.66 10.52
CA LEU A 201 2.05 -28.22 9.55
C LEU A 201 0.83 -28.79 10.28
N THR A 202 -0.24 -29.01 9.52
CA THR A 202 -1.49 -29.59 10.05
C THR A 202 -1.36 -31.01 10.61
N ASP A 203 -0.30 -31.75 10.22
CA ASP A 203 0.04 -33.07 10.77
C ASP A 203 0.94 -32.99 12.03
N GLY A 204 1.27 -31.79 12.49
CA GLY A 204 2.12 -31.52 13.64
C GLY A 204 3.63 -31.51 13.35
N ARG A 205 4.07 -31.83 12.13
CA ARG A 205 5.49 -31.69 11.75
C ARG A 205 5.90 -30.23 11.76
N VAL A 206 7.18 -30.01 12.07
CA VAL A 206 7.80 -28.69 12.11
C VAL A 206 8.82 -28.59 10.98
N VAL A 207 8.75 -27.52 10.21
CA VAL A 207 9.65 -27.22 9.10
C VAL A 207 10.30 -25.87 9.37
N GLU A 208 11.63 -25.84 9.33
CA GLU A 208 12.41 -24.62 9.51
C GLU A 208 12.99 -24.15 8.18
N GLY A 209 13.01 -22.84 8.01
CA GLY A 209 13.50 -22.17 6.81
C GLY A 209 12.39 -21.86 5.81
N GLU A 210 12.39 -20.64 5.30
CA GLU A 210 11.36 -20.12 4.40
C GLU A 210 11.25 -20.96 3.13
N SER A 211 12.39 -21.27 2.52
CA SER A 211 12.48 -22.01 1.26
C SER A 211 12.06 -23.49 1.38
N ASN A 212 12.00 -24.04 2.59
CA ASN A 212 11.59 -25.42 2.85
C ASN A 212 10.08 -25.56 3.06
N ILE A 213 9.39 -24.50 3.50
CA ILE A 213 7.96 -24.55 3.86
C ILE A 213 7.08 -25.00 2.68
N PRO A 214 7.19 -24.41 1.48
CA PRO A 214 6.37 -24.84 0.33
C PRO A 214 6.68 -26.27 -0.14
N LEU A 215 7.86 -26.80 0.19
CA LEU A 215 8.30 -28.14 -0.23
C LEU A 215 7.81 -29.25 0.70
N ALA A 216 7.21 -28.90 1.84
CA ALA A 216 6.81 -29.85 2.88
C ALA A 216 5.64 -30.78 2.46
N GLY A 217 4.88 -30.37 1.45
CA GLY A 217 3.78 -31.17 0.89
C GLY A 217 2.59 -31.37 1.84
N GLN A 218 2.46 -30.53 2.87
CA GLN A 218 1.30 -30.50 3.77
C GLN A 218 0.86 -29.08 4.05
N PRO A 219 -0.43 -28.84 4.31
CA PRO A 219 -0.93 -27.51 4.66
C PRO A 219 -0.28 -26.98 5.94
N VAL A 220 0.08 -25.70 5.91
CA VAL A 220 0.57 -24.95 7.06
C VAL A 220 -0.59 -24.67 8.03
N ASP A 221 -0.42 -25.06 9.30
CA ASP A 221 -1.33 -24.69 10.39
C ASP A 221 -0.99 -23.29 10.90
N ARG A 222 0.27 -23.09 11.29
CA ARG A 222 0.79 -21.79 11.72
C ARG A 222 2.27 -21.60 11.41
N VAL A 223 2.70 -20.33 11.32
CA VAL A 223 4.11 -19.95 11.27
C VAL A 223 4.51 -19.10 12.47
N GLU A 224 5.78 -19.19 12.86
CA GLU A 224 6.39 -18.40 13.93
C GLU A 224 7.82 -17.98 13.55
N LEU A 225 8.27 -16.88 14.15
CA LEU A 225 9.65 -16.42 14.01
C LEU A 225 10.51 -16.96 15.14
N VAL A 226 11.77 -17.26 14.82
CA VAL A 226 12.80 -17.68 15.78
C VAL A 226 14.02 -16.76 15.62
N PRO A 227 14.50 -16.08 16.68
CA PRO A 227 13.98 -16.11 18.06
C PRO A 227 12.60 -15.44 18.20
N LYS A 228 11.92 -15.67 19.35
CA LYS A 228 10.59 -15.10 19.63
C LYS A 228 10.63 -13.66 20.15
N ASP A 229 11.71 -13.32 20.85
CA ASP A 229 11.91 -12.00 21.43
C ASP A 229 12.51 -11.08 20.36
N LEU A 230 11.62 -10.49 19.56
CA LEU A 230 11.97 -9.65 18.43
C LEU A 230 11.35 -8.27 18.62
N HIS A 231 12.17 -7.25 18.45
CA HIS A 231 11.73 -5.87 18.52
C HIS A 231 11.86 -5.20 17.14
N PRO A 232 10.83 -4.49 16.67
CA PRO A 232 10.91 -3.71 15.46
C PRO A 232 11.84 -2.51 15.63
N LEU A 233 12.32 -1.99 14.51
CA LEU A 233 13.04 -0.72 14.51
C LEU A 233 12.10 0.41 14.98
N PRO A 234 12.55 1.37 15.81
CA PRO A 234 11.72 2.51 16.21
C PRO A 234 11.12 3.30 15.02
N GLU A 235 11.85 3.35 13.91
CA GLU A 235 11.43 3.97 12.65
C GLU A 235 10.23 3.25 12.01
N VAL A 236 10.12 1.94 12.19
CA VAL A 236 8.99 1.13 11.71
C VAL A 236 7.72 1.53 12.45
N LEU A 237 7.77 1.54 13.78
CA LEU A 237 6.62 1.95 14.61
C LEU A 237 6.22 3.41 14.34
N ARG A 238 7.19 4.31 14.20
CA ARG A 238 6.93 5.71 13.84
C ARG A 238 6.26 5.83 12.48
N ALA A 239 6.71 5.08 11.47
CA ALA A 239 6.12 5.11 10.14
C ALA A 239 4.66 4.63 10.16
N ILE A 240 4.36 3.58 10.91
CA ILE A 240 2.99 3.04 11.09
C ILE A 240 2.08 4.04 11.81
N ALA A 241 2.57 4.67 12.89
CA ALA A 241 1.81 5.64 13.67
C ALA A 241 1.48 6.91 12.87
N GLU A 242 2.38 7.31 11.96
CA GLU A 242 2.25 8.52 11.16
C GLU A 242 1.55 8.32 9.81
N ALA A 243 1.20 7.07 9.46
CA ALA A 243 0.65 6.72 8.16
C ALA A 243 -0.78 7.25 7.96
N ASP A 244 -1.08 7.63 6.71
CA ASP A 244 -2.45 7.88 6.26
C ASP A 244 -3.08 6.57 5.70
N ALA A 245 -2.24 5.67 5.17
CA ALA A 245 -2.62 4.30 4.78
C ALA A 245 -1.51 3.28 5.07
N ILE A 246 -1.93 2.09 5.46
CA ILE A 246 -1.08 0.90 5.65
C ILE A 246 -1.57 -0.16 4.66
N VAL A 247 -0.69 -0.56 3.74
CA VAL A 247 -0.96 -1.56 2.71
C VAL A 247 -0.17 -2.81 3.04
N VAL A 248 -0.85 -3.93 3.21
CA VAL A 248 -0.24 -5.22 3.49
C VAL A 248 -0.40 -6.13 2.29
N GLY A 249 0.70 -6.71 1.83
CA GLY A 249 0.76 -7.49 0.61
C GLY A 249 0.77 -6.62 -0.66
N PRO A 250 0.66 -7.24 -1.85
CA PRO A 250 0.51 -8.69 -2.06
C PRO A 250 1.85 -9.40 -1.81
N GLY A 251 1.77 -10.71 -1.59
CA GLY A 251 2.94 -11.55 -1.31
C GLY A 251 2.52 -12.89 -0.74
N SER A 252 3.44 -13.85 -0.73
CA SER A 252 3.23 -15.16 -0.13
C SER A 252 2.76 -15.02 1.31
N LEU A 253 1.66 -15.70 1.65
CA LEU A 253 0.92 -15.44 2.87
C LEU A 253 1.78 -15.74 4.10
N TYR A 254 2.37 -16.94 4.13
CA TYR A 254 3.12 -17.45 5.28
C TYR A 254 4.57 -16.99 5.28
N THR A 255 5.15 -16.73 4.11
CA THR A 255 6.58 -16.43 3.95
C THR A 255 6.93 -14.97 3.68
N SER A 256 5.95 -14.13 3.30
CA SER A 256 6.18 -12.70 3.04
C SER A 256 5.30 -11.77 3.85
N VAL A 257 4.00 -12.07 3.99
CA VAL A 257 3.05 -11.20 4.71
C VAL A 257 3.12 -11.44 6.21
N LEU A 258 2.87 -12.66 6.66
CA LEU A 258 2.86 -13.02 8.08
C LEU A 258 4.18 -12.73 8.81
N PRO A 259 5.38 -12.97 8.23
CA PRO A 259 6.62 -12.72 8.94
C PRO A 259 6.81 -11.25 9.36
N ASN A 260 6.25 -10.29 8.64
CA ASN A 260 6.25 -8.89 9.08
C ASN A 260 5.30 -8.64 10.25
N LEU A 261 4.16 -9.33 10.28
CA LEU A 261 3.10 -9.12 11.27
C LEU A 261 3.25 -9.99 12.52
N LEU A 262 4.11 -11.02 12.48
CA LEU A 262 4.39 -11.90 13.63
C LEU A 262 5.22 -11.22 14.72
N VAL A 263 5.77 -10.03 14.44
CA VAL A 263 6.36 -9.17 15.46
C VAL A 263 5.21 -8.47 16.21
N PRO A 264 4.94 -8.80 17.50
CA PRO A 264 3.71 -8.40 18.17
C PRO A 264 3.50 -6.88 18.21
N GLU A 265 4.58 -6.12 18.38
CA GLU A 265 4.56 -4.65 18.41
C GLU A 265 4.16 -4.04 17.06
N ILE A 266 4.56 -4.67 15.95
CA ILE A 266 4.15 -4.25 14.60
C ILE A 266 2.65 -4.51 14.41
N ALA A 267 2.16 -5.71 14.74
CA ALA A 267 0.74 -6.03 14.62
C ALA A 267 -0.14 -5.11 15.50
N ALA A 268 0.29 -4.84 16.73
CA ALA A 268 -0.39 -3.90 17.62
C ALA A 268 -0.42 -2.48 17.03
N ALA A 269 0.72 -1.98 16.55
CA ALA A 269 0.80 -0.67 15.93
C ALA A 269 -0.09 -0.54 14.68
N VAL A 270 -0.16 -1.59 13.84
CA VAL A 270 -1.06 -1.61 12.67
C VAL A 270 -2.53 -1.59 13.12
N ALA A 271 -2.91 -2.41 14.11
CA ALA A 271 -4.26 -2.48 14.62
C ALA A 271 -4.74 -1.12 15.19
N ASP A 272 -3.89 -0.50 16.02
CA ASP A 272 -4.20 0.72 16.75
C ASP A 272 -4.08 1.99 15.88
N SER A 273 -3.46 1.89 14.70
CA SER A 273 -3.29 3.01 13.79
C SER A 273 -4.63 3.52 13.24
N PRO A 274 -4.85 4.86 13.19
CA PRO A 274 -6.03 5.44 12.55
C PRO A 274 -5.95 5.43 11.01
N ALA A 275 -4.80 5.02 10.45
CA ALA A 275 -4.59 4.89 9.01
C ALA A 275 -5.61 3.95 8.38
N LYS A 276 -5.90 4.13 7.08
CA LYS A 276 -6.67 3.13 6.32
C LYS A 276 -5.84 1.86 6.17
N LYS A 277 -6.35 0.73 6.67
CA LYS A 277 -5.64 -0.56 6.65
C LYS A 277 -6.18 -1.42 5.52
N ILE A 278 -5.30 -1.73 4.57
CA ILE A 278 -5.64 -2.28 3.26
C ILE A 278 -4.86 -3.58 3.05
N TYR A 279 -5.57 -4.69 2.85
CA TYR A 279 -4.95 -5.94 2.42
C TYR A 279 -5.08 -6.10 0.89
N VAL A 280 -3.98 -6.38 0.20
CA VAL A 280 -3.98 -6.71 -1.23
C VAL A 280 -3.88 -8.23 -1.37
N SER A 281 -4.98 -8.87 -1.75
CA SER A 281 -5.06 -10.32 -1.89
C SER A 281 -4.16 -10.83 -3.01
N ASN A 282 -3.63 -12.04 -2.85
CA ASN A 282 -2.99 -12.74 -3.95
C ASN A 282 -4.00 -13.06 -5.05
N VAL A 283 -3.52 -13.06 -6.30
CA VAL A 283 -4.33 -13.40 -7.48
C VAL A 283 -4.49 -14.92 -7.61
N MET A 284 -3.41 -15.64 -7.31
CA MET A 284 -3.32 -17.10 -7.41
C MET A 284 -2.98 -17.68 -6.03
N THR A 285 -3.45 -18.90 -5.76
CA THR A 285 -2.95 -19.74 -4.67
C THR A 285 -1.51 -20.13 -4.95
N GLN A 286 -0.79 -20.44 -3.89
CA GLN A 286 0.60 -20.87 -3.96
C GLN A 286 0.70 -22.33 -3.49
N PRO A 287 1.27 -23.23 -4.30
CA PRO A 287 1.43 -24.63 -3.94
C PRO A 287 2.22 -24.80 -2.65
N GLY A 288 1.73 -25.64 -1.74
CA GLY A 288 2.37 -25.92 -0.45
C GLY A 288 2.20 -24.83 0.61
N GLU A 289 1.58 -23.69 0.26
CA GLU A 289 1.24 -22.63 1.22
C GLU A 289 -0.27 -22.41 1.29
N THR A 290 -0.91 -22.08 0.17
CA THR A 290 -2.29 -21.57 0.14
C THR A 290 -3.20 -22.33 -0.83
N ASP A 291 -2.88 -23.60 -1.13
CA ASP A 291 -3.46 -24.43 -2.21
C ASP A 291 -4.98 -24.31 -2.38
N SER A 292 -5.73 -24.25 -1.27
CA SER A 292 -7.20 -24.20 -1.26
C SER A 292 -7.78 -22.97 -0.58
N LEU A 293 -6.96 -21.97 -0.25
CA LEU A 293 -7.42 -20.81 0.51
C LEU A 293 -8.18 -19.83 -0.39
N THR A 294 -9.38 -19.49 0.06
CA THR A 294 -10.18 -18.35 -0.43
C THR A 294 -9.59 -17.02 0.04
N ALA A 295 -10.08 -15.91 -0.51
CA ALA A 295 -9.69 -14.58 -0.08
C ALA A 295 -9.99 -14.34 1.42
N SER A 296 -11.15 -14.80 1.93
CA SER A 296 -11.46 -14.67 3.36
C SER A 296 -10.54 -15.51 4.24
N GLN A 297 -10.16 -16.71 3.79
CA GLN A 297 -9.27 -17.60 4.54
C GLN A 297 -7.83 -17.06 4.61
N HIS A 298 -7.37 -16.30 3.61
CA HIS A 298 -6.10 -15.57 3.72
C HIS A 298 -6.14 -14.56 4.87
N VAL A 299 -7.20 -13.76 4.95
CA VAL A 299 -7.36 -12.78 6.04
C VAL A 299 -7.53 -13.46 7.40
N GLN A 300 -8.33 -14.53 7.46
CA GLN A 300 -8.49 -15.32 8.69
C GLN A 300 -7.19 -15.95 9.16
N ALA A 301 -6.33 -16.42 8.25
CA ALA A 301 -5.01 -16.89 8.61
C ALA A 301 -4.21 -15.76 9.27
N ILE A 302 -4.19 -14.56 8.70
CA ILE A 302 -3.53 -13.39 9.31
C ILE A 302 -4.08 -13.12 10.71
N TYR A 303 -5.40 -12.99 10.87
CA TYR A 303 -6.02 -12.67 12.16
C TYR A 303 -5.78 -13.75 13.21
N ARG A 304 -5.78 -15.03 12.83
CA ARG A 304 -5.45 -16.13 13.76
C ARG A 304 -4.00 -16.07 14.26
N HIS A 305 -3.07 -15.62 13.44
CA HIS A 305 -1.64 -15.54 13.82
C HIS A 305 -1.34 -14.35 14.72
N VAL A 306 -2.02 -13.21 14.50
CA VAL A 306 -1.78 -11.98 15.26
C VAL A 306 -2.79 -11.75 16.39
N ASP A 307 -3.80 -12.61 16.50
CA ASP A 307 -4.92 -12.53 17.45
C ASP A 307 -5.67 -11.19 17.44
N ARG A 308 -5.77 -10.56 16.26
CA ARG A 308 -6.35 -9.22 16.07
C ARG A 308 -6.93 -9.03 14.68
N HIS A 309 -8.00 -8.24 14.58
CA HIS A 309 -8.50 -7.72 13.31
C HIS A 309 -7.69 -6.49 12.90
N LEU A 310 -7.10 -6.54 11.70
CA LEU A 310 -6.18 -5.49 11.23
C LEU A 310 -6.73 -4.62 10.10
N PHE A 311 -7.62 -5.13 9.24
CA PHE A 311 -7.88 -4.52 7.94
C PHE A 311 -9.28 -3.91 7.86
N ASP A 312 -9.37 -2.75 7.22
CA ASP A 312 -10.65 -2.11 6.87
C ASP A 312 -11.11 -2.50 5.46
N TYR A 313 -10.15 -2.72 4.56
CA TYR A 313 -10.37 -2.99 3.13
C TYR A 313 -9.59 -4.21 2.66
N ILE A 314 -10.16 -4.91 1.68
CA ILE A 314 -9.46 -5.94 0.90
C ILE A 314 -9.60 -5.63 -0.59
N LEU A 315 -8.48 -5.65 -1.31
CA LEU A 315 -8.43 -5.55 -2.77
C LEU A 315 -8.32 -6.96 -3.33
N VAL A 316 -9.28 -7.34 -4.18
CA VAL A 316 -9.32 -8.66 -4.84
C VAL A 316 -9.44 -8.49 -6.35
N ASN A 317 -8.73 -9.33 -7.10
CA ASN A 317 -8.84 -9.32 -8.55
C ASN A 317 -10.11 -10.07 -9.00
N ALA A 318 -11.02 -9.35 -9.63
CA ALA A 318 -12.26 -9.90 -10.21
C ALA A 318 -12.19 -10.12 -11.72
N ALA A 319 -11.08 -9.74 -12.38
CA ALA A 319 -10.91 -9.97 -13.80
C ALA A 319 -10.58 -11.44 -14.09
N SER A 320 -11.20 -11.98 -15.14
CA SER A 320 -10.85 -13.29 -15.69
C SER A 320 -9.43 -13.27 -16.25
N LEU A 321 -8.65 -14.30 -15.92
CA LEU A 321 -7.35 -14.52 -16.53
C LEU A 321 -7.50 -15.25 -17.87
N PRO A 322 -6.61 -15.02 -18.85
CA PRO A 322 -6.57 -15.79 -20.09
C PRO A 322 -6.51 -17.29 -19.82
N VAL A 323 -7.15 -18.11 -20.66
CA VAL A 323 -7.25 -19.57 -20.47
C VAL A 323 -5.86 -20.21 -20.45
N GLU A 324 -4.94 -19.69 -21.26
CA GLU A 324 -3.55 -20.13 -21.35
C GLU A 324 -2.83 -19.89 -20.01
N ALA A 325 -3.03 -18.70 -19.43
CA ALA A 325 -2.46 -18.34 -18.13
C ALA A 325 -2.96 -19.30 -17.04
N VAL A 326 -4.28 -19.48 -16.95
CA VAL A 326 -4.89 -20.39 -15.97
C VAL A 326 -4.35 -21.82 -16.14
N SER A 327 -4.19 -22.28 -17.38
CA SER A 327 -3.65 -23.62 -17.66
C SER A 327 -2.20 -23.77 -17.23
N GLN A 328 -1.36 -22.75 -17.46
CA GLN A 328 0.04 -22.74 -17.00
C GLN A 328 0.16 -22.80 -15.47
N TYR A 329 -0.67 -22.04 -14.74
CA TYR A 329 -0.68 -22.09 -13.28
C TYR A 329 -1.24 -23.40 -12.75
N ARG A 330 -2.29 -23.94 -13.36
CA ARG A 330 -2.85 -25.26 -12.98
C ARG A 330 -1.84 -26.38 -13.13
N ALA A 331 -1.01 -26.34 -14.17
CA ALA A 331 0.08 -27.30 -14.37
C ALA A 331 1.13 -27.25 -13.24
N GLN A 332 1.19 -26.15 -12.50
CA GLN A 332 2.06 -25.96 -11.33
C GLN A 332 1.32 -26.16 -10.00
N GLY A 333 0.04 -26.57 -10.02
CA GLY A 333 -0.79 -26.72 -8.81
C GLY A 333 -1.36 -25.41 -8.25
N ALA A 334 -1.27 -24.31 -8.99
CA ALA A 334 -1.78 -22.99 -8.58
C ALA A 334 -3.13 -22.67 -9.25
N PHE A 335 -4.05 -22.07 -8.49
CA PHE A 335 -5.42 -21.77 -8.93
C PHE A 335 -5.78 -20.31 -8.60
N PRO A 336 -6.69 -19.66 -9.35
CA PRO A 336 -7.16 -18.33 -8.98
C PRO A 336 -7.78 -18.32 -7.58
N VAL A 337 -7.41 -17.34 -6.75
CA VAL A 337 -7.98 -17.21 -5.40
C VAL A 337 -9.47 -16.89 -5.52
N ARG A 338 -10.30 -17.75 -4.93
CA ARG A 338 -11.76 -17.59 -4.94
C ARG A 338 -12.17 -16.43 -4.05
N ILE A 339 -13.01 -15.54 -4.58
CA ILE A 339 -13.60 -14.40 -3.86
C ILE A 339 -14.93 -14.85 -3.24
N ASP A 340 -14.96 -14.95 -1.92
CA ASP A 340 -16.12 -15.33 -1.13
C ASP A 340 -16.68 -14.12 -0.37
N MET A 341 -17.44 -13.30 -1.10
CA MET A 341 -17.94 -11.99 -0.66
C MET A 341 -18.65 -12.00 0.69
N GLU A 342 -19.50 -12.99 0.95
CA GLU A 342 -20.24 -13.10 2.21
C GLU A 342 -19.30 -13.29 3.41
N ALA A 343 -18.33 -14.21 3.30
CA ALA A 343 -17.35 -14.44 4.35
C ALA A 343 -16.46 -13.22 4.59
N LEU A 344 -16.06 -12.52 3.52
CA LEU A 344 -15.29 -11.27 3.64
C LEU A 344 -16.09 -10.16 4.35
N ASN A 345 -17.36 -9.99 4.02
CA ASN A 345 -18.24 -9.02 4.69
C ASN A 345 -18.46 -9.38 6.17
N ASN A 346 -18.58 -10.67 6.50
CA ASN A 346 -18.71 -11.15 7.87
C ASN A 346 -17.44 -10.89 8.71
N LEU A 347 -16.28 -10.75 8.08
CA LEU A 347 -15.04 -10.30 8.72
C LEU A 347 -14.98 -8.77 8.93
N GLY A 348 -16.01 -8.03 8.53
CA GLY A 348 -16.09 -6.57 8.62
C GLY A 348 -15.35 -5.82 7.50
N LEU A 349 -14.91 -6.52 6.45
CA LEU A 349 -14.09 -5.94 5.40
C LEU A 349 -14.92 -5.25 4.33
N ARG A 350 -14.44 -4.10 3.85
CA ARG A 350 -14.93 -3.47 2.62
C ARG A 350 -14.21 -4.07 1.43
N VAL A 351 -14.92 -4.89 0.66
CA VAL A 351 -14.35 -5.59 -0.51
C VAL A 351 -14.31 -4.68 -1.73
N ILE A 352 -13.12 -4.53 -2.32
CA ILE A 352 -12.91 -3.84 -3.59
C ILE A 352 -12.51 -4.87 -4.63
N ALA A 353 -13.48 -5.25 -5.45
CA ALA A 353 -13.33 -6.22 -6.53
C ALA A 353 -13.22 -5.48 -7.86
N ARG A 354 -12.04 -5.48 -8.48
CA ARG A 354 -11.78 -4.83 -9.79
C ARG A 354 -10.79 -5.64 -10.61
N ASP A 355 -10.55 -5.20 -11.84
CA ASP A 355 -9.42 -5.68 -12.64
C ASP A 355 -8.12 -5.09 -12.06
N PHE A 356 -7.37 -5.93 -11.36
CA PHE A 356 -6.07 -5.56 -10.79
C PHE A 356 -4.93 -6.35 -11.40
N VAL A 357 -5.15 -7.06 -12.50
CA VAL A 357 -4.14 -7.92 -13.10
C VAL A 357 -3.64 -7.36 -14.42
N HIS A 358 -2.36 -7.56 -14.67
CA HIS A 358 -1.76 -7.44 -15.97
C HIS A 358 -1.14 -8.79 -16.33
N TYR A 359 -1.48 -9.30 -17.51
CA TYR A 359 -0.91 -10.53 -18.03
C TYR A 359 0.08 -10.22 -19.14
N ALA A 360 1.34 -10.64 -18.93
CA ALA A 360 2.37 -10.69 -19.95
C ALA A 360 2.84 -12.15 -20.09
N THR A 361 3.82 -12.55 -19.28
CA THR A 361 4.28 -13.95 -19.17
C THR A 361 3.65 -14.67 -17.98
N TYR A 362 3.31 -13.92 -16.93
CA TYR A 362 2.73 -14.42 -15.69
C TYR A 362 1.57 -13.50 -15.27
N ALA A 363 0.61 -14.02 -14.53
CA ALA A 363 -0.44 -13.20 -13.92
C ALA A 363 0.18 -12.41 -12.75
N ARG A 364 0.29 -11.10 -12.91
CA ARG A 364 0.80 -10.20 -11.87
C ARG A 364 -0.19 -9.09 -11.62
N HIS A 365 -0.10 -8.49 -10.45
CA HIS A 365 -0.82 -7.27 -10.19
C HIS A 365 -0.37 -6.18 -11.17
N ASP A 366 -1.32 -5.40 -11.68
CA ASP A 366 -1.06 -4.16 -12.39
C ASP A 366 -0.70 -3.10 -11.34
N SER A 367 0.58 -2.74 -11.31
CA SER A 367 1.13 -1.75 -10.37
C SER A 367 0.35 -0.43 -10.36
N ARG A 368 -0.08 0.04 -11.53
CA ARG A 368 -0.76 1.32 -11.67
C ARG A 368 -2.18 1.24 -11.13
N ARG A 369 -2.94 0.20 -11.49
CA ARG A 369 -4.34 0.04 -11.04
C ARG A 369 -4.44 -0.15 -9.53
N ILE A 370 -3.52 -0.92 -8.94
CA ILE A 370 -3.44 -1.07 -7.49
C ILE A 370 -3.11 0.25 -6.81
N ALA A 371 -2.10 0.98 -7.30
CA ALA A 371 -1.72 2.27 -6.73
C ALA A 371 -2.83 3.32 -6.86
N GLU A 372 -3.50 3.42 -8.02
CA GLU A 372 -4.65 4.29 -8.22
C GLU A 372 -5.78 3.98 -7.24
N GLN A 373 -6.03 2.70 -6.97
CA GLN A 373 -7.05 2.29 -5.99
C GLN A 373 -6.66 2.67 -4.55
N ILE A 374 -5.41 2.42 -4.15
CA ILE A 374 -4.90 2.76 -2.81
C ILE A 374 -4.98 4.28 -2.59
N VAL A 375 -4.52 5.06 -3.56
CA VAL A 375 -4.51 6.53 -3.51
C VAL A 375 -5.95 7.09 -3.55
N SER A 376 -6.86 6.44 -4.28
CA SER A 376 -8.28 6.81 -4.25
C SER A 376 -8.91 6.60 -2.87
N LEU A 377 -8.53 5.54 -2.14
CA LEU A 377 -9.07 5.28 -0.80
C LEU A 377 -8.68 6.32 0.24
N ILE A 378 -7.50 6.93 0.11
CA ILE A 378 -7.07 8.03 0.98
C ILE A 378 -7.68 9.39 0.57
N GLY A 379 -8.45 9.44 -0.52
CA GLY A 379 -9.11 10.66 -1.00
C GLY A 379 -8.16 11.67 -1.67
N TYR A 380 -7.04 11.20 -2.21
CA TYR A 380 -6.06 12.02 -2.91
C TYR A 380 -6.14 11.78 -4.42
N GLU A 381 -6.10 12.84 -5.24
CA GLU A 381 -6.13 12.72 -6.70
C GLU A 381 -4.72 12.89 -7.30
N ARG A 382 -4.50 12.26 -8.43
CA ARG A 382 -3.22 12.24 -9.17
C ARG A 382 -2.82 13.66 -9.60
N GLN A 383 -1.54 14.03 -9.45
CA GLN A 383 -0.98 15.15 -10.22
C GLN A 383 -0.71 14.67 -11.66
N ASN A 384 -1.39 15.28 -12.62
CA ASN A 384 -1.17 15.00 -14.04
C ASN A 384 0.29 15.35 -14.41
N PRO A 385 1.06 14.44 -15.03
CA PRO A 385 2.38 14.76 -15.57
C PRO A 385 2.23 15.52 -16.90
N ALA A 386 1.61 16.69 -16.86
CA ALA A 386 1.50 17.61 -17.99
C ALA A 386 2.27 18.89 -17.67
N GLY A 387 3.59 18.77 -17.57
CA GLY A 387 4.53 19.87 -17.33
C GLY A 387 5.79 19.80 -18.18
N ARG A 388 5.87 18.89 -19.16
CA ARG A 388 6.85 18.96 -20.24
C ARG A 388 6.17 19.58 -21.45
N THR A 389 6.13 20.91 -21.49
CA THR A 389 5.90 21.65 -22.72
C THR A 389 7.02 21.30 -23.70
N HIS A 390 6.73 20.39 -24.64
CA HIS A 390 7.43 20.37 -25.91
C HIS A 390 7.24 21.75 -26.54
N ARG A 391 8.28 22.58 -26.51
CA ARG A 391 8.41 23.70 -27.45
C ARG A 391 8.41 23.06 -28.84
N ARG A 392 7.29 23.13 -29.55
CA ARG A 392 7.27 22.96 -30.99
C ARG A 392 8.21 24.01 -31.56
N GLY A 393 9.31 23.56 -32.16
CA GLY A 393 10.12 24.40 -33.03
C GLY A 393 9.21 24.95 -34.12
N GLY A 394 9.28 26.27 -34.31
CA GLY A 394 8.59 26.94 -35.40
C GLY A 394 9.19 26.52 -36.73
N ASP A 395 8.33 26.14 -37.65
CA ASP A 395 8.60 26.23 -39.08
C ASP A 395 8.84 27.71 -39.43
N LEU A 396 10.08 28.02 -39.81
CA LEU A 396 10.45 29.19 -40.58
C LEU A 396 11.45 28.74 -41.64
N LEU A 397 10.94 28.26 -42.76
CA LEU A 397 11.61 28.36 -44.05
C LEU A 397 10.54 28.61 -45.12
N GLY A 398 10.30 29.89 -45.37
CA GLY A 398 9.80 30.42 -46.63
C GLY A 398 10.81 31.46 -47.12
N GLU A 399 11.11 31.35 -48.42
CA GLU A 399 12.10 32.07 -49.23
C GLU A 399 13.53 31.51 -49.27
#